data_AF-A0A535BAB7-F1
#
_entry.id   AF-A0A535BAB7-F1
#
_cell.length_a   1.000
_cell.length_b   1.000
_cell.length_c   1.000
_cell.angle_alpha   90.00
_cell.angle_beta   90.00
_cell.angle_gamma   90.00
#
_symmetry.space_group_name_H-M   'P 1'
#
loop_
_entity.id
_entity.type
_entity.pdbx_description
1 polymer ?
#
loop_
_entity_poly.entity_id
_entity_poly.type
_entity_poly.pdbx_seq_one_letter_code
_entity_poly.pdbx_strand_id
1 'polypeptide(L)'
;FVPLSSLTSASILIFVGVGFFQPGLTRLLSYKGIDALGVAITDPIRATTPLFSAIMAIIFLGEKMTLPIVVATLMIIAGIILLSWRSGSMKLGGSAVFLWYPIAASALAGATQVVRKFGMAAVPHPFLAAAVTATSSFVVSVLTLWYVEKSQETWKMNRQCFWWFLAAGVTISLGMTCIYYALDLGKVSVVIPISSTGPFFSLIFAALFLRDVERVTLRIVLSAAMIIGGVVLLTIWK
;
A
#
# COMPACT_ATOMS: atom_id res chain seq x y z
N PHE A 1 12.78 -10.29 -22.92
CA PHE A 1 11.56 -10.70 -23.65
C PHE A 1 10.70 -11.53 -22.71
N VAL A 2 9.42 -11.19 -22.55
CA VAL A 2 8.48 -12.00 -21.76
C VAL A 2 7.82 -12.99 -22.73
N PRO A 3 7.99 -14.31 -22.56
CA PRO A 3 7.39 -15.28 -23.46
C PRO A 3 5.87 -15.29 -23.27
N LEU A 4 5.11 -15.21 -24.38
CA LEU A 4 3.65 -15.21 -24.37
C LEU A 4 3.05 -16.50 -23.77
N SER A 5 3.82 -17.60 -23.75
CA SER A 5 3.44 -18.85 -23.08
C SER A 5 3.24 -18.69 -21.56
N SER A 6 3.88 -17.70 -20.94
CA SER A 6 3.68 -17.42 -19.51
C SER A 6 2.30 -16.87 -19.19
N LEU A 7 1.59 -16.28 -20.16
CA LEU A 7 0.19 -15.84 -19.98
C LEU A 7 -0.78 -17.02 -19.90
N THR A 8 -0.44 -18.14 -20.53
CA THR A 8 -1.27 -19.36 -20.54
C THR A 8 -1.04 -20.22 -19.30
N SER A 9 -0.03 -19.91 -18.48
CA SER A 9 0.23 -20.63 -17.25
C SER A 9 -0.87 -20.38 -16.22
N ALA A 10 -1.41 -21.44 -15.63
CA ALA A 10 -2.38 -21.33 -14.55
C ALA A 10 -1.87 -20.48 -13.37
N SER A 11 -0.55 -20.39 -13.18
CA SER A 11 0.09 -19.55 -12.15
C SER A 11 -0.16 -18.06 -12.33
N ILE A 12 -0.52 -17.60 -13.54
CA ILE A 12 -0.88 -16.20 -13.80
C ILE A 12 -2.12 -15.79 -12.98
N LEU A 13 -3.02 -16.74 -12.69
CA LEU A 13 -4.27 -16.51 -11.95
C LEU A 13 -4.01 -16.04 -10.52
N ILE A 14 -2.82 -16.34 -9.96
CA ILE A 14 -2.39 -15.81 -8.67
C ILE A 14 -2.41 -14.27 -8.72
N PHE A 15 -1.90 -13.67 -9.80
CA PHE A 15 -1.86 -12.21 -9.95
C PHE A 15 -3.23 -11.59 -10.24
N VAL A 16 -4.13 -12.35 -10.86
CA VAL A 16 -5.55 -11.96 -11.01
C VAL A 16 -6.19 -11.85 -9.63
N GLY A 17 -6.05 -12.89 -8.79
CA GLY A 17 -6.53 -12.90 -7.41
C GLY A 17 -5.89 -11.81 -6.56
N VAL A 18 -4.58 -11.61 -6.68
CA VAL A 18 -3.89 -10.49 -6.04
C VAL A 18 -4.53 -9.16 -6.43
N GLY A 19 -4.80 -8.91 -7.70
CA GLY A 19 -5.40 -7.63 -8.13
C GLY A 19 -6.85 -7.46 -7.70
N PHE A 20 -7.59 -8.55 -7.53
CA PHE A 20 -8.91 -8.51 -6.92
C PHE A 20 -8.83 -8.01 -5.48
N PHE A 21 -7.91 -8.54 -4.67
CA PHE A 21 -7.78 -8.16 -3.26
C PHE A 21 -7.00 -6.85 -3.05
N GLN A 22 -5.92 -6.61 -3.80
CA GLN A 22 -5.12 -5.40 -3.76
C GLN A 22 -4.58 -5.01 -5.16
N PRO A 23 -4.85 -3.79 -5.66
CA PRO A 23 -5.58 -2.72 -4.99
C PRO A 23 -7.10 -2.88 -4.84
N GLY A 24 -7.79 -3.76 -5.59
CA GLY A 24 -9.27 -3.80 -5.68
C GLY A 24 -10.05 -3.66 -4.36
N LEU A 25 -10.26 -4.77 -3.65
CA LEU A 25 -11.04 -4.80 -2.40
C LEU A 25 -10.41 -3.95 -1.27
N THR A 26 -9.08 -4.01 -1.14
CA THR A 26 -8.33 -3.24 -0.13
C THR A 26 -8.60 -1.75 -0.25
N ARG A 27 -8.68 -1.20 -1.46
CA ARG A 27 -8.91 0.23 -1.69
C ARG A 27 -10.34 0.63 -1.32
N LEU A 28 -11.32 -0.22 -1.62
CA LEU A 28 -12.72 0.01 -1.21
C LEU A 28 -12.88 0.04 0.30
N LEU A 29 -12.28 -0.93 1.01
CA LEU A 29 -12.28 -0.95 2.47
C LEU A 29 -11.56 0.26 3.06
N SER A 30 -10.45 0.67 2.45
CA SER A 30 -9.72 1.88 2.86
C SER A 30 -10.58 3.14 2.68
N TYR A 31 -11.29 3.29 1.56
CA TYR A 31 -12.17 4.43 1.32
C TYR A 31 -13.38 4.43 2.24
N LYS A 32 -14.01 3.28 2.50
CA LYS A 32 -15.07 3.18 3.51
C LYS A 32 -14.59 3.52 4.92
N GLY A 33 -13.36 3.12 5.26
CA GLY A 33 -12.72 3.52 6.51
C GLY A 33 -12.55 5.04 6.59
N ILE A 34 -12.04 5.67 5.53
CA ILE A 34 -11.87 7.12 5.47
C ILE A 34 -13.21 7.84 5.56
N ASP A 35 -14.24 7.36 4.88
CA ASP A 35 -15.58 7.95 4.90
C ASP A 35 -16.22 7.85 6.30
N ALA A 36 -16.09 6.68 6.94
CA ALA A 36 -16.73 6.40 8.23
C ALA A 36 -15.97 6.93 9.46
N LEU A 37 -14.63 6.97 9.41
CA LEU A 37 -13.76 7.29 10.56
C LEU A 37 -12.86 8.51 10.31
N GLY A 38 -12.80 9.00 9.07
CA GLY A 38 -11.83 10.00 8.66
C GLY A 38 -10.42 9.43 8.46
N VAL A 39 -9.60 10.25 7.80
CA VAL A 39 -8.19 9.96 7.51
C VAL A 39 -7.36 9.82 8.80
N ALA A 40 -7.65 10.64 9.81
CA ALA A 40 -6.88 10.69 11.06
C ALA A 40 -6.91 9.38 11.87
N ILE A 41 -7.94 8.56 11.71
CA ILE A 41 -8.05 7.22 12.33
C ILE A 41 -7.62 6.14 11.35
N THR A 42 -8.02 6.26 10.08
CA THR A 42 -7.77 5.24 9.06
C THR A 42 -6.28 5.09 8.74
N ASP A 43 -5.55 6.18 8.53
CA ASP A 43 -4.16 6.13 8.09
C ASP A 43 -3.21 5.48 9.12
N PRO A 44 -3.28 5.79 10.43
CA PRO A 44 -2.50 5.07 11.44
C PRO A 44 -2.75 3.56 11.45
N ILE A 45 -3.99 3.12 11.25
CA ILE A 45 -4.32 1.70 11.16
C ILE A 45 -3.73 1.11 9.88
N ARG A 46 -3.84 1.82 8.74
CA ARG A 46 -3.24 1.40 7.46
C ARG A 46 -1.72 1.28 7.53
N ALA A 47 -1.06 2.10 8.34
CA ALA A 47 0.38 2.06 8.57
C ALA A 47 0.85 0.73 9.20
N THR A 48 -0.07 -0.08 9.77
CA THR A 48 0.26 -1.41 10.33
C THR A 48 0.33 -2.53 9.28
N THR A 49 0.09 -2.23 7.99
CA THR A 49 0.20 -3.20 6.88
C THR A 49 1.52 -4.02 6.91
N PRO A 50 2.70 -3.44 7.22
CA PRO A 50 3.93 -4.22 7.32
C PRO A 50 3.89 -5.32 8.38
N LEU A 51 3.19 -5.12 9.51
CA LEU A 51 3.04 -6.17 10.54
C LEU A 51 2.26 -7.36 10.01
N PHE A 52 1.14 -7.09 9.33
CA PHE A 52 0.36 -8.17 8.71
C PHE A 52 1.19 -8.91 7.65
N SER A 53 1.94 -8.18 6.82
CA SER A 53 2.80 -8.81 5.82
C SER A 53 3.91 -9.66 6.45
N ALA A 54 4.50 -9.19 7.55
CA ALA A 54 5.54 -9.88 8.30
C ALA A 54 5.02 -11.18 8.92
N ILE A 55 3.87 -11.13 9.61
CA ILE A 55 3.24 -12.31 10.20
C ILE A 55 2.91 -13.34 9.11
N MET A 56 2.32 -12.89 8.00
CA MET A 56 2.02 -13.78 6.87
C MET A 56 3.29 -14.36 6.23
N ALA A 57 4.37 -13.59 6.15
CA ALA A 57 5.64 -14.07 5.59
C ALA A 57 6.31 -15.12 6.50
N ILE A 58 6.23 -14.97 7.83
CA ILE A 58 6.71 -15.98 8.77
C ILE A 58 5.90 -17.28 8.59
N ILE A 59 4.57 -17.19 8.60
CA ILE A 59 3.68 -18.35 8.56
C ILE A 59 3.80 -19.11 7.24
N PHE A 60 3.74 -18.40 6.10
CA PHE A 60 3.63 -19.04 4.80
C PHE A 60 4.99 -19.19 4.10
N LEU A 61 5.89 -18.21 4.19
CA LEU A 61 7.21 -18.28 3.51
C LEU A 61 8.32 -18.82 4.41
N GLY A 62 8.08 -19.00 5.71
CA GLY A 62 9.11 -19.39 6.66
C GLY A 62 10.21 -18.34 6.82
N GLU A 63 9.92 -17.06 6.53
CA GLU A 63 10.91 -15.99 6.71
C GLU A 63 11.31 -15.86 8.17
N LYS A 64 12.60 -15.96 8.46
CA LYS A 64 13.14 -15.72 9.80
C LYS A 64 13.29 -14.21 10.03
N MET A 65 12.41 -13.65 10.84
CA MET A 65 12.57 -12.27 11.31
C MET A 65 13.56 -12.21 12.47
N THR A 66 14.69 -11.56 12.25
CA THR A 66 15.65 -11.26 13.31
C THR A 66 15.13 -10.10 14.15
N LEU A 67 15.58 -10.02 15.42
CA LEU A 67 15.18 -8.94 16.32
C LEU A 67 15.41 -7.53 15.73
N PRO A 68 16.54 -7.24 15.03
CA PRO A 68 16.74 -5.94 14.39
C PRO A 68 15.67 -5.60 13.35
N ILE A 69 15.23 -6.57 12.53
CA ILE A 69 14.19 -6.36 11.50
C ILE A 69 12.86 -6.01 12.16
N VAL A 70 12.52 -6.67 13.28
CA VAL A 70 11.29 -6.40 14.03
C VAL A 70 11.32 -4.99 14.62
N VAL A 71 12.40 -4.63 15.31
CA VAL A 71 12.58 -3.29 15.90
C VAL A 71 12.50 -2.22 14.82
N ALA A 72 13.20 -2.42 13.70
CA ALA A 72 13.22 -1.48 12.60
C ALA A 72 11.84 -1.31 11.93
N THR A 73 11.09 -2.40 11.76
CA THR A 73 9.71 -2.37 11.26
C THR A 73 8.81 -1.59 12.20
N LEU A 74 8.89 -1.83 13.51
CA LEU A 74 8.13 -1.10 14.52
C LEU A 74 8.47 0.38 14.56
N MET A 75 9.75 0.75 14.42
CA MET A 75 10.17 2.16 14.32
C MET A 75 9.56 2.86 13.10
N ILE A 76 9.56 2.21 11.93
CA ILE A 76 8.94 2.76 10.71
C ILE A 76 7.44 2.97 10.94
N ILE A 77 6.73 1.96 11.45
CA ILE A 77 5.29 2.04 11.67
C ILE A 77 4.96 3.14 12.66
N ALA A 78 5.67 3.20 13.80
CA ALA A 78 5.45 4.24 14.81
C ALA A 78 5.74 5.64 14.25
N GLY A 79 6.79 5.79 13.44
CA GLY A 79 7.10 7.05 12.75
C GLY A 79 5.99 7.48 11.78
N ILE A 80 5.43 6.54 11.00
CA ILE A 80 4.30 6.81 10.09
C ILE A 80 3.04 7.17 10.88
N ILE A 81 2.72 6.43 11.95
CA ILE A 81 1.57 6.74 12.82
C ILE A 81 1.70 8.14 13.41
N LEU A 82 2.88 8.48 13.92
CA LEU A 82 3.16 9.81 14.48
C LEU A 82 3.06 10.90 13.40
N LEU A 83 3.44 10.58 12.15
CA LEU A 83 3.38 11.50 11.02
C LEU A 83 1.93 11.79 10.61
N SER A 84 1.11 10.73 10.52
CA SER A 84 -0.30 10.82 10.16
C SER A 84 -1.19 11.40 11.27
N TRP A 85 -0.68 11.51 12.50
CA TRP A 85 -1.44 12.01 13.63
C TRP A 85 -1.82 13.48 13.45
N ARG A 86 -3.12 13.82 13.47
CA ARG A 86 -3.60 15.21 13.47
C ARG A 86 -4.18 15.57 14.85
N SER A 87 -3.72 16.66 15.44
CA SER A 87 -4.17 17.10 16.77
C SER A 87 -5.61 17.62 16.68
N GLY A 88 -6.51 17.13 17.54
CA GLY A 88 -7.90 17.60 17.64
C GLY A 88 -8.94 16.88 16.77
N SER A 89 -8.57 15.88 15.95
CA SER A 89 -9.48 15.23 15.00
C SER A 89 -9.94 13.81 15.36
N MET A 90 -9.48 13.24 16.48
CA MET A 90 -10.00 11.94 16.97
C MET A 90 -11.23 12.16 17.85
N LYS A 91 -12.39 12.30 17.21
CA LYS A 91 -13.66 12.01 17.88
C LYS A 91 -14.07 10.61 17.46
N LEU A 92 -13.87 9.63 18.33
CA LEU A 92 -14.40 8.26 18.18
C LEU A 92 -15.92 8.25 18.43
N GLY A 93 -16.64 9.23 17.89
CA GLY A 93 -18.06 9.43 18.11
C GLY A 93 -18.86 8.31 17.46
N GLY A 94 -19.17 7.27 18.25
CA GLY A 94 -20.23 6.31 17.94
C GLY A 94 -19.91 5.14 17.02
N SER A 95 -18.69 4.96 16.51
CA SER A 95 -18.43 3.77 15.66
C SER A 95 -17.03 3.18 15.72
N ALA A 96 -16.68 2.63 16.88
CA ALA A 96 -15.63 1.62 16.97
C ALA A 96 -15.93 0.41 16.05
N VAL A 97 -17.20 0.17 15.71
CA VAL A 97 -17.60 -0.86 14.75
C VAL A 97 -16.91 -0.63 13.41
N PHE A 98 -16.81 0.60 12.89
CA PHE A 98 -16.18 0.83 11.59
C PHE A 98 -14.65 0.63 11.57
N LEU A 99 -13.99 0.38 12.70
CA LEU A 99 -12.54 0.07 12.76
C LEU A 99 -12.18 -1.19 11.97
N TRP A 100 -13.13 -2.10 11.76
CA TRP A 100 -12.87 -3.31 10.98
C TRP A 100 -12.49 -2.99 9.53
N TYR A 101 -12.98 -1.88 8.94
CA TYR A 101 -12.67 -1.49 7.56
C TYR A 101 -11.16 -1.30 7.32
N PRO A 102 -10.47 -0.37 8.00
CA PRO A 102 -9.03 -0.19 7.80
C PRO A 102 -8.19 -1.36 8.33
N ILE A 103 -8.65 -2.10 9.35
CA ILE A 103 -7.97 -3.31 9.84
C ILE A 103 -8.00 -4.41 8.76
N ALA A 104 -9.17 -4.72 8.22
CA ALA A 104 -9.33 -5.71 7.15
C ALA A 104 -8.55 -5.30 5.89
N ALA A 105 -8.57 -4.01 5.53
CA ALA A 105 -7.74 -3.51 4.45
C ALA A 105 -6.24 -3.77 4.69
N SER A 106 -5.77 -3.61 5.93
CA SER A 106 -4.33 -3.79 6.29
C SER A 106 -3.93 -5.26 6.32
N ALA A 107 -4.81 -6.12 6.84
CA ALA A 107 -4.63 -7.56 6.81
C ALA A 107 -4.60 -8.10 5.37
N LEU A 108 -5.60 -7.74 4.55
CA LEU A 108 -5.64 -8.11 3.13
C LEU A 108 -4.43 -7.58 2.38
N ALA A 109 -4.07 -6.31 2.63
CA ALA A 109 -2.91 -5.74 1.98
C ALA A 109 -1.64 -6.53 2.31
N GLY A 110 -1.40 -6.80 3.59
CA GLY A 110 -0.25 -7.59 4.04
C GLY A 110 -0.24 -9.01 3.47
N ALA A 111 -1.37 -9.71 3.49
CA ALA A 111 -1.51 -11.06 2.95
C ALA A 111 -1.24 -11.11 1.43
N THR A 112 -1.73 -10.14 0.67
CA THR A 112 -1.48 -10.13 -0.78
C THR A 112 -0.01 -9.90 -1.14
N GLN A 113 0.80 -9.26 -0.29
CA GLN A 113 2.25 -9.13 -0.53
C GLN A 113 2.96 -10.49 -0.49
N VAL A 114 2.52 -11.35 0.43
CA VAL A 114 3.02 -12.73 0.56
C VAL A 114 2.58 -13.57 -0.64
N VAL A 115 1.30 -13.48 -1.03
CA VAL A 115 0.79 -14.15 -2.23
C VAL A 115 1.51 -13.66 -3.50
N ARG A 116 1.82 -12.36 -3.60
CA ARG A 116 2.65 -11.80 -4.69
C ARG A 116 4.02 -12.44 -4.72
N LYS A 117 4.72 -12.52 -3.58
CA LYS A 117 6.05 -13.14 -3.51
C LYS A 117 6.01 -14.61 -3.96
N PHE A 118 4.98 -15.36 -3.57
CA PHE A 118 4.76 -16.72 -4.10
C PHE A 118 4.51 -16.74 -5.60
N GLY A 119 3.64 -15.84 -6.09
CA GLY A 119 3.37 -15.71 -7.52
C GLY A 119 4.63 -15.41 -8.33
N MET A 120 5.53 -14.57 -7.79
CA MET A 120 6.81 -14.22 -8.42
C MET A 120 7.75 -15.42 -8.52
N ALA A 121 7.74 -16.34 -7.53
CA ALA A 121 8.50 -17.57 -7.61
C ALA A 121 8.02 -18.51 -8.73
N ALA A 122 6.71 -18.50 -9.03
CA ALA A 122 6.12 -19.31 -10.11
C ALA A 122 6.21 -18.63 -11.49
N VAL A 123 6.10 -17.29 -11.54
CA VAL A 123 6.19 -16.49 -12.75
C VAL A 123 7.16 -15.32 -12.49
N PRO A 124 8.47 -15.49 -12.76
CA PRO A 124 9.50 -14.48 -12.49
C PRO A 124 9.50 -13.39 -13.57
N HIS A 125 8.33 -12.82 -13.85
CA HIS A 125 8.12 -11.74 -14.82
C HIS A 125 7.37 -10.58 -14.16
N PRO A 126 8.08 -9.72 -13.39
CA PRO A 126 7.48 -8.64 -12.59
C PRO A 126 6.57 -7.70 -13.38
N PHE A 127 6.95 -7.37 -14.61
CA PHE A 127 6.19 -6.49 -15.50
C PHE A 127 4.84 -7.09 -15.90
N LEU A 128 4.84 -8.37 -16.29
CA LEU A 128 3.63 -9.08 -16.68
C LEU A 128 2.73 -9.33 -15.48
N ALA A 129 3.31 -9.69 -14.32
CA ALA A 129 2.60 -9.79 -13.06
C ALA A 129 1.91 -8.45 -12.68
N ALA A 130 2.63 -7.34 -12.78
CA ALA A 130 2.09 -6.01 -12.49
C ALA A 130 0.95 -5.63 -13.46
N ALA A 131 1.11 -5.91 -14.75
CA ALA A 131 0.09 -5.65 -15.76
C ALA A 131 -1.20 -6.46 -15.52
N VAL A 132 -1.07 -7.76 -15.20
CA VAL A 132 -2.22 -8.63 -14.90
C VAL A 132 -2.94 -8.17 -13.63
N THR A 133 -2.19 -7.86 -12.56
CA THR A 133 -2.78 -7.31 -11.34
C THR A 133 -3.49 -5.98 -11.58
N ALA A 134 -2.87 -5.05 -12.33
CA ALA A 134 -3.48 -3.76 -12.64
C ALA A 134 -4.79 -3.92 -13.45
N THR A 135 -4.78 -4.82 -14.43
CA THR A 135 -5.95 -5.11 -15.27
C THR A 135 -7.08 -5.74 -14.44
N SER A 136 -6.80 -6.72 -13.58
CA SER A 136 -7.85 -7.31 -12.74
C SER A 136 -8.39 -6.32 -11.69
N SER A 137 -7.52 -5.48 -11.12
CA SER A 137 -7.96 -4.39 -10.24
C SER A 137 -8.83 -3.35 -10.96
N PHE A 138 -8.52 -3.05 -12.22
CA PHE A 138 -9.34 -2.16 -13.04
C PHE A 138 -10.75 -2.73 -13.22
N VAL A 139 -10.87 -4.02 -13.56
CA VAL A 139 -12.16 -4.71 -13.66
C VAL A 139 -12.95 -4.61 -12.36
N VAL A 140 -12.32 -4.90 -11.21
CA VAL A 140 -13.00 -4.79 -9.90
C VAL A 140 -13.46 -3.36 -9.63
N SER A 141 -12.63 -2.36 -9.95
CA SER A 141 -12.98 -0.96 -9.73
C SER A 141 -14.16 -0.55 -10.60
N VAL A 142 -14.16 -0.92 -11.88
CA VAL A 142 -15.26 -0.64 -12.83
C VAL A 142 -16.55 -1.34 -12.39
N LEU A 143 -16.49 -2.62 -12.03
CA LEU A 143 -17.65 -3.36 -11.55
C LEU A 143 -18.24 -2.77 -10.27
N THR A 144 -17.38 -2.30 -9.36
CA THR A 144 -17.82 -1.66 -8.13
C THR A 144 -18.51 -0.33 -8.40
N LEU A 145 -17.92 0.51 -9.26
CA LEU A 145 -18.54 1.77 -9.69
C LEU A 145 -19.90 1.51 -10.33
N TRP A 146 -19.98 0.54 -11.25
CA TRP A 146 -21.22 0.16 -11.90
C TRP A 146 -22.30 -0.34 -10.92
N TYR A 147 -21.91 -1.08 -9.87
CA TYR A 147 -22.83 -1.61 -8.88
C TYR A 147 -23.31 -0.56 -7.87
N VAL A 148 -22.40 0.30 -7.40
CA VAL A 148 -22.65 1.26 -6.31
C VAL A 148 -23.22 2.58 -6.84
N GLU A 149 -22.68 3.09 -7.95
CA GLU A 149 -23.05 4.38 -8.51
C GLU A 149 -23.86 4.20 -9.80
N LYS A 150 -25.16 4.45 -9.70
CA LYS A 150 -26.11 4.36 -10.83
C LYS A 150 -26.33 5.68 -11.55
N SER A 151 -25.57 6.72 -11.20
CA SER A 151 -25.70 8.05 -11.79
C SER A 151 -24.80 8.21 -13.02
N GLN A 152 -25.34 8.81 -14.08
CA GLN A 152 -24.60 9.17 -15.29
C GLN A 152 -23.51 10.23 -15.03
N GLU A 153 -23.63 11.00 -13.94
CA GLU A 153 -22.64 12.03 -13.58
C GLU A 153 -21.30 11.43 -13.12
N THR A 154 -21.30 10.23 -12.54
CA THR A 154 -20.09 9.53 -12.09
C THR A 154 -19.12 9.23 -13.24
N TRP A 155 -19.65 9.04 -14.45
CA TRP A 155 -18.87 8.68 -15.63
C TRP A 155 -18.31 9.90 -16.39
N LYS A 156 -18.63 11.12 -15.95
CA LYS A 156 -18.12 12.34 -16.59
C LYS A 156 -16.70 12.65 -16.10
N MET A 157 -15.72 12.45 -16.99
CA MET A 157 -14.34 12.84 -16.73
C MET A 157 -14.09 14.27 -17.20
N ASN A 158 -13.66 15.16 -16.30
CA ASN A 158 -13.18 16.48 -16.70
C ASN A 158 -11.87 16.33 -17.50
N ARG A 159 -11.84 16.88 -18.73
CA ARG A 159 -10.69 16.84 -19.64
C ARG A 159 -9.43 17.47 -19.05
N GLN A 160 -9.57 18.42 -18.12
CA GLN A 160 -8.44 19.02 -17.40
C GLN A 160 -7.85 18.06 -16.36
N CYS A 161 -8.68 17.25 -15.69
CA CYS A 161 -8.23 16.27 -14.71
C CYS A 161 -7.61 15.03 -15.38
N PHE A 162 -8.00 14.74 -16.62
CA PHE A 162 -7.52 13.55 -17.36
C PHE A 162 -5.99 13.43 -17.37
N TRP A 163 -5.27 14.52 -17.65
CA TRP A 163 -3.81 14.50 -17.68
C TRP A 163 -3.18 14.22 -16.31
N TRP A 164 -3.76 14.76 -15.25
CA TRP A 164 -3.33 14.49 -13.87
C TRP A 164 -3.57 13.02 -13.49
N PHE A 165 -4.73 12.46 -13.85
CA PHE A 165 -5.03 11.05 -13.63
C PHE A 165 -4.13 10.13 -14.45
N LEU A 166 -3.82 10.49 -15.70
CA LEU A 166 -2.90 9.72 -16.55
C LEU A 166 -1.49 9.72 -15.96
N ALA A 167 -0.97 10.89 -15.56
CA ALA A 167 0.33 11.00 -14.92
C ALA A 167 0.40 10.21 -13.60
N ALA A 168 -0.65 10.29 -12.77
CA ALA A 168 -0.76 9.51 -11.54
C ALA A 168 -0.79 7.99 -11.84
N GLY A 169 -1.56 7.56 -12.84
CA GLY A 169 -1.66 6.17 -13.25
C GLY A 169 -0.33 5.60 -13.74
N VAL A 170 0.40 6.35 -14.58
CA VAL A 170 1.75 5.97 -15.04
C VAL A 170 2.71 5.86 -13.86
N THR A 171 2.72 6.86 -12.97
CA THR A 171 3.61 6.88 -11.79
C THR A 171 3.33 5.72 -10.84
N ILE A 172 2.04 5.42 -10.58
CA ILE A 172 1.64 4.28 -9.74
C ILE A 172 2.05 2.95 -10.40
N SER A 173 1.89 2.83 -11.72
CA SER A 173 2.25 1.60 -12.45
C SER A 173 3.76 1.34 -12.43
N LEU A 174 4.56 2.39 -12.58
CA LEU A 174 6.02 2.33 -12.43
C LEU A 174 6.40 1.94 -11.00
N GLY A 175 5.80 2.58 -9.99
CA GLY A 175 6.04 2.25 -8.59
C GLY A 175 5.68 0.80 -8.25
N MET A 176 4.55 0.31 -8.77
CA MET A 176 4.10 -1.07 -8.59
C MET A 176 5.10 -2.07 -9.20
N THR A 177 5.60 -1.78 -10.39
CA THR A 177 6.62 -2.61 -11.05
C THR A 177 7.92 -2.63 -10.25
N CYS A 178 8.35 -1.48 -9.71
CA CYS A 178 9.51 -1.41 -8.83
C CYS A 178 9.32 -2.26 -7.56
N ILE A 179 8.14 -2.23 -6.94
CA ILE A 179 7.82 -3.06 -5.77
C ILE A 179 7.85 -4.55 -6.13
N TYR A 180 7.30 -4.93 -7.29
CA TYR A 180 7.28 -6.33 -7.73
C TYR A 180 8.69 -6.84 -8.00
N TYR A 181 9.53 -6.02 -8.62
CA TYR A 181 10.94 -6.32 -8.83
C TYR A 181 11.70 -6.44 -7.49
N ALA A 182 11.45 -5.53 -6.54
CA ALA A 182 12.04 -5.58 -5.21
C ALA A 182 11.59 -6.83 -4.44
N LEU A 183 10.31 -7.22 -4.55
CA LEU A 183 9.78 -8.44 -3.97
C LEU A 183 10.40 -9.67 -4.63
N ASP A 184 10.65 -9.69 -5.93
CA ASP A 184 11.31 -10.80 -6.60
C ASP A 184 12.70 -11.07 -6.00
N LEU A 185 13.51 -10.01 -5.86
CA LEU A 185 14.88 -10.07 -5.37
C LEU A 185 15.02 -10.16 -3.83
N GLY A 186 14.01 -9.70 -3.10
CA GLY A 186 14.10 -9.47 -1.65
C GLY A 186 13.10 -10.28 -0.82
N LYS A 187 13.25 -10.18 0.50
CA LYS A 187 12.31 -10.73 1.49
C LYS A 187 11.13 -9.78 1.71
N VAL A 188 9.94 -10.32 1.94
CA VAL A 188 8.72 -9.54 2.23
C VAL A 188 8.92 -8.71 3.49
N SER A 189 9.55 -9.30 4.51
CA SER A 189 9.91 -8.67 5.80
C SER A 189 10.76 -7.41 5.69
N VAL A 190 11.45 -7.18 4.57
CA VAL A 190 12.29 -6.00 4.35
C VAL A 190 11.67 -5.04 3.34
N VAL A 191 11.16 -5.57 2.22
CA VAL A 191 10.63 -4.76 1.13
C VAL A 191 9.37 -4.00 1.55
N ILE A 192 8.46 -4.64 2.29
CA ILE A 192 7.17 -4.03 2.64
C ILE A 192 7.31 -2.88 3.64
N PRO A 193 8.07 -2.99 4.74
CA PRO A 193 8.32 -1.85 5.62
C PRO A 193 8.95 -0.66 4.89
N ILE A 194 9.96 -0.89 4.04
CA ILE A 194 10.62 0.16 3.26
C ILE A 194 9.61 0.83 2.32
N SER A 195 8.80 0.05 1.59
CA SER A 195 7.78 0.61 0.69
C SER A 195 6.70 1.41 1.41
N SER A 196 6.47 1.14 2.70
CA SER A 196 5.46 1.81 3.52
C SER A 196 5.89 3.21 3.96
N THR A 197 7.14 3.59 3.73
CA THR A 197 7.65 4.95 3.97
C THR A 197 7.15 5.99 2.97
N GLY A 198 6.31 5.61 2.00
CA GLY A 198 5.70 6.51 1.01
C GLY A 198 5.14 7.84 1.57
N PRO A 199 4.41 7.86 2.71
CA PRO A 199 3.91 9.10 3.30
C PRO A 199 5.01 10.11 3.67
N PHE A 200 6.20 9.64 4.03
CA PHE A 200 7.36 10.51 4.31
C PHE A 200 7.81 11.27 3.05
N PHE A 201 7.92 10.57 1.91
CA PHE A 201 8.23 11.23 0.64
C PHE A 201 7.09 12.13 0.16
N SER A 202 5.84 11.72 0.37
CA SER A 202 4.67 12.56 0.08
C SER A 202 4.71 13.88 0.84
N LEU A 203 5.15 13.86 2.11
CA LEU A 203 5.33 15.07 2.91
C LEU A 203 6.42 15.98 2.33
N ILE A 204 7.57 15.41 1.95
CA ILE A 204 8.67 16.17 1.34
C ILE A 204 8.20 16.85 0.04
N PHE A 205 7.51 16.12 -0.82
CA PHE A 205 6.96 16.69 -2.06
C PHE A 205 5.89 17.74 -1.78
N ALA A 206 5.02 17.53 -0.78
CA ALA A 206 4.06 18.54 -0.37
C ALA A 206 4.75 19.82 0.11
N ALA A 207 5.81 19.72 0.93
CA ALA A 207 6.58 20.88 1.37
C ALA A 207 7.26 21.62 0.19
N LEU A 208 7.78 20.88 -0.80
CA LEU A 208 8.48 21.45 -1.95
C LEU A 208 7.53 22.14 -2.94
N PHE A 209 6.41 21.49 -3.27
CA PHE A 209 5.49 21.94 -4.31
C PHE A 209 4.31 22.77 -3.80
N LEU A 210 3.79 22.49 -2.59
CA LEU A 210 2.60 23.15 -2.07
C LEU A 210 2.91 24.35 -1.16
N ARG A 211 4.18 24.61 -0.81
CA ARG A 211 4.83 25.76 -0.11
C ARG A 211 4.12 26.41 1.11
N ASP A 212 2.83 26.23 1.33
CA ASP A 212 1.98 26.97 2.28
C ASP A 212 1.33 26.08 3.36
N VAL A 213 1.58 24.77 3.40
CA VAL A 213 0.65 23.88 4.14
C VAL A 213 1.20 23.29 5.46
N GLU A 214 2.50 23.13 5.68
CA GLU A 214 2.97 22.58 6.97
C GLU A 214 4.25 23.27 7.48
N ARG A 215 4.10 24.03 8.58
CA ARG A 215 5.25 24.43 9.40
C ARG A 215 5.90 23.15 9.91
N VAL A 216 7.21 22.98 9.67
CA VAL A 216 7.97 21.84 10.19
C VAL A 216 7.85 21.84 11.72
N THR A 217 7.07 20.90 12.25
CA THR A 217 6.87 20.74 13.70
C THR A 217 7.86 19.72 14.24
N LEU A 218 8.14 19.77 15.55
CA LEU A 218 8.97 18.76 16.23
C LEU A 218 8.45 17.34 15.97
N ARG A 219 7.13 17.18 15.88
CA ARG A 219 6.49 15.90 15.54
C ARG A 219 6.94 15.38 14.17
N ILE A 220 6.94 16.22 13.14
CA ILE A 220 7.39 15.83 11.79
C ILE A 220 8.86 15.40 11.83
N VAL A 221 9.71 16.13 12.57
CA VAL A 221 11.13 15.79 12.71
C VAL A 221 11.33 14.46 13.42
N LEU A 222 10.61 14.21 14.51
CA LEU A 222 10.65 12.93 15.24
C LEU A 222 10.14 11.78 14.37
N SER A 223 9.03 11.96 13.66
CA SER A 223 8.52 10.99 12.69
C SER A 223 9.55 10.66 11.62
N ALA A 224 10.18 11.67 11.01
CA ALA A 224 11.22 11.50 10.02
C ALA A 224 12.41 10.72 10.59
N ALA A 225 12.88 11.07 11.78
CA ALA A 225 13.98 10.39 12.45
C ALA A 225 13.66 8.91 12.73
N MET A 226 12.46 8.59 13.18
CA MET A 226 12.02 7.20 13.41
C MET A 226 11.96 6.40 12.11
N ILE A 227 11.40 6.98 11.04
CA ILE A 227 11.30 6.33 9.72
C ILE A 227 12.70 6.09 9.15
N ILE A 228 13.54 7.13 9.10
CA ILE A 228 14.90 7.03 8.55
C ILE A 228 15.74 6.05 9.38
N GLY A 229 15.70 6.16 10.71
CA GLY A 229 16.42 5.26 11.61
C GLY A 229 15.99 3.80 11.43
N GLY A 230 14.69 3.55 11.29
CA GLY A 230 14.18 2.21 10.98
C GLY A 230 14.61 1.71 9.59
N VAL A 231 14.60 2.55 8.56
CA VAL A 231 15.09 2.14 7.22
C VAL A 231 16.58 1.82 7.23
N VAL A 232 17.40 2.64 7.90
CA VAL A 232 18.85 2.40 8.06
C VAL A 232 19.09 1.09 8.79
N LEU A 233 18.38 0.86 9.90
CA LEU A 233 18.48 -0.38 10.66
C LEU A 233 18.04 -1.61 9.83
N LEU A 234 16.96 -1.52 9.04
CA LEU A 234 16.58 -2.60 8.12
C LEU A 234 17.66 -2.87 7.07
N THR A 235 18.29 -1.83 6.54
CA THR A 235 19.26 -1.96 5.45
C THR A 235 20.56 -2.62 5.90
N ILE A 236 21.00 -2.34 7.12
CA ILE A 236 22.23 -2.92 7.70
C ILE A 236 22.03 -4.41 8.04
N TRP A 237 20.81 -4.84 8.37
CA TRP A 237 20.52 -6.17 8.93
C TRP A 237 19.63 -7.07 8.04
N LYS A 238 19.56 -6.78 6.74
CA LYS A 238 18.71 -7.44 5.71
C LYS A 238 19.21 -8.82 5.27
#